data_AF-A0A941KAY7-F1
#
_entry.id   AF-A0A941KAY7-F1
#
_cell.length_a   1.000
_cell.length_b   1.000
_cell.length_c   1.000
_cell.angle_alpha   90.00
_cell.angle_beta   90.00
_cell.angle_gamma   90.00
#
_symmetry.space_group_name_H-M   'P 1'
#
loop_
_entity.id
_entity.type
_entity.pdbx_description
1 polymer ?
#
loop_
_entity_poly.entity_id
_entity_poly.type
_entity_poly.pdbx_seq_one_letter_code
_entity_poly.pdbx_strand_id
1 'polypeptide(L)'
;MSTSSKTKRLEPVARATGMAFEAELMHLRRVAARERQLRLSLEALERRASERFLDSVTRAEGADLGYADGQDRAWRDWISVRRSTLQSELAIVLAEKADRMTALSKSLGRKDIAARLHGDSRAEDRRAALARDLANLQELAVLMNGGRRARLH
;
A
#
# COMPACT_ATOMS: atom_id res chain seq x y z
N MET A 1 30.64 16.13 -10.66
CA MET A 1 29.51 16.00 -11.61
C MET A 1 28.45 17.04 -11.26
N SER A 2 28.34 18.15 -12.00
CA SER A 2 27.25 19.12 -11.78
C SER A 2 25.93 18.54 -12.28
N THR A 3 25.07 18.12 -11.35
CA THR A 3 23.67 17.75 -11.64
C THR A 3 22.90 18.98 -12.12
N SER A 4 22.07 18.83 -13.16
CA SER A 4 21.23 19.91 -13.67
C SER A 4 20.24 20.42 -12.61
N SER A 5 19.88 21.70 -12.71
CA SER A 5 18.84 22.35 -11.90
C SER A 5 17.52 21.54 -11.94
N LYS A 6 17.21 20.93 -13.09
CA LYS A 6 16.03 20.08 -13.29
C LYS A 6 16.07 18.83 -12.39
N THR A 7 17.21 18.12 -12.37
CA THR A 7 17.41 16.92 -11.54
C THR A 7 17.29 17.25 -10.05
N LYS A 8 17.90 18.35 -9.60
CA LYS A 8 17.80 18.82 -8.20
C LYS A 8 16.36 19.14 -7.77
N ARG A 9 15.54 19.66 -8.69
CA ARG A 9 14.13 19.97 -8.43
C ARG A 9 13.22 18.73 -8.40
N LEU A 10 13.56 17.69 -9.16
CA LEU A 10 12.74 16.47 -9.27
C LEU A 10 13.01 15.46 -8.14
N GLU A 11 14.20 15.45 -7.55
CA GLU A 11 14.56 14.58 -6.42
C GLU A 11 13.60 14.69 -5.21
N PRO A 12 13.27 15.88 -4.67
CA PRO A 12 12.34 15.99 -3.55
C PRO A 12 10.93 15.51 -3.92
N VAL A 13 10.48 15.73 -5.16
CA VAL A 13 9.16 15.27 -5.62
C VAL A 13 9.09 13.75 -5.71
N ALA A 14 10.14 13.10 -6.24
CA ALA A 14 10.24 11.65 -6.28
C ALA A 14 10.26 11.03 -4.87
N ARG A 15 10.98 11.67 -3.92
CA ARG A 15 10.96 11.24 -2.52
C ARG A 15 9.60 11.41 -1.86
N ALA A 16 8.97 12.58 -2.01
CA ALA A 16 7.68 12.88 -1.39
C ALA A 16 6.57 11.94 -1.90
N THR A 17 6.52 11.67 -3.20
CA THR A 17 5.56 10.73 -3.79
C THR A 17 5.82 9.29 -3.35
N GLY A 18 7.09 8.89 -3.17
CA GLY A 18 7.45 7.62 -2.56
C GLY A 18 6.93 7.49 -1.12
N MET A 19 7.16 8.50 -0.28
CA MET A 19 6.66 8.52 1.10
C MET A 19 5.12 8.50 1.17
N ALA A 20 4.44 9.24 0.30
CA ALA A 20 2.99 9.25 0.22
C ALA A 20 2.43 7.86 -0.14
N PHE A 21 3.06 7.15 -1.07
CA PHE A 21 2.69 5.77 -1.40
C PHE A 21 2.86 4.83 -0.20
N GLU A 22 3.99 4.89 0.51
CA GLU A 22 4.22 4.06 1.70
C GLU A 22 3.20 4.37 2.81
N ALA A 23 2.82 5.64 2.99
CA ALA A 23 1.78 6.03 3.94
C ALA A 23 0.42 5.39 3.59
N GLU A 24 0.00 5.46 2.32
CA GLU A 24 -1.24 4.80 1.86
C GLU A 24 -1.18 3.27 2.03
N LEU A 25 -0.02 2.66 1.81
CA LEU A 25 0.17 1.23 2.04
C LEU A 25 -0.01 0.86 3.53
N MET A 26 0.51 1.68 4.44
CA MET A 26 0.31 1.49 5.88
C MET A 26 -1.16 1.65 6.28
N HIS A 27 -1.87 2.62 5.71
CA HIS A 27 -3.31 2.77 5.93
C HIS A 27 -4.08 1.53 5.47
N LEU A 28 -3.80 1.02 4.27
CA LEU A 28 -4.44 -0.18 3.75
C LEU A 28 -4.17 -1.42 4.63
N ARG A 29 -2.95 -1.57 5.15
CA ARG A 29 -2.60 -2.65 6.09
C ARG A 29 -3.41 -2.58 7.38
N ARG A 30 -3.64 -1.39 7.93
CA ARG A 30 -4.49 -1.20 9.13
C ARG A 30 -5.96 -1.57 8.84
N VAL A 31 -6.48 -1.22 7.67
CA VAL A 31 -7.83 -1.61 7.25
C VAL A 31 -7.94 -3.12 7.10
N ALA A 32 -6.96 -3.77 6.44
CA ALA A 32 -6.94 -5.22 6.27
C ALA A 32 -6.83 -5.98 7.61
N ALA A 33 -6.09 -5.43 8.59
CA ALA A 33 -6.05 -6.00 9.94
C ALA A 33 -7.41 -5.93 10.63
N ARG A 34 -8.12 -4.80 10.54
CA ARG A 34 -9.49 -4.64 11.05
C ARG A 34 -10.47 -5.61 10.38
N GLU A 35 -10.42 -5.73 9.06
CA GLU A 35 -11.22 -6.70 8.30
C GLU A 35 -11.00 -8.13 8.79
N ARG A 36 -9.74 -8.54 8.97
CA ARG A 36 -9.40 -9.87 9.49
C ARG A 36 -9.97 -10.08 10.89
N GLN A 37 -9.82 -9.08 11.78
CA GLN A 37 -10.34 -9.18 13.14
C GLN A 37 -11.86 -9.35 13.19
N LEU A 38 -12.59 -8.62 12.33
CA LEU A 38 -14.06 -8.74 12.24
C LEU A 38 -14.47 -10.12 11.74
N ARG A 39 -13.78 -10.66 10.73
CA ARG A 39 -14.05 -12.03 10.24
C ARG A 39 -13.80 -13.09 11.31
N LEU A 40 -12.69 -12.99 12.05
CA LEU A 40 -12.41 -13.89 13.17
C LEU A 40 -13.48 -13.77 14.28
N SER A 41 -13.98 -12.56 14.53
CA SER A 41 -15.02 -12.32 15.52
C SER A 41 -16.36 -12.93 15.10
N LEU A 42 -16.70 -12.87 13.80
CA LEU A 42 -17.88 -13.55 13.24
C LEU A 42 -17.75 -15.06 13.34
N GLU A 43 -16.61 -15.62 12.94
CA GLU A 43 -16.36 -17.06 13.03
C GLU A 43 -16.45 -17.56 14.48
N ALA A 44 -15.86 -16.82 15.43
CA ALA A 44 -15.95 -17.14 16.85
C ALA A 44 -17.39 -17.06 17.38
N LEU A 45 -18.20 -16.10 16.90
CA LEU A 45 -19.62 -16.00 17.25
C LEU A 45 -20.41 -17.19 16.71
N GLU A 46 -20.17 -17.58 15.46
CA GLU A 46 -20.82 -18.73 14.82
C GLU A 46 -20.46 -20.05 15.51
N ARG A 47 -19.19 -20.22 15.88
CA ARG A 47 -18.73 -21.41 16.63
C ARG A 47 -19.41 -21.53 18.00
N ARG A 48 -19.50 -20.42 18.75
CA ARG A 48 -20.24 -20.39 20.02
C ARG A 48 -21.72 -20.65 19.84
N ALA A 49 -22.29 -20.19 18.72
CA ALA A 49 -23.69 -20.45 18.38
C ALA A 49 -23.93 -21.95 18.14
N SER A 50 -23.04 -22.61 17.39
CA SER A 50 -23.16 -24.05 17.12
C SER A 50 -22.91 -24.91 18.36
N GLU A 51 -21.92 -24.56 19.18
CA GLU A 51 -21.60 -25.30 20.42
C GLU A 51 -22.80 -25.32 21.38
N ARG A 52 -23.43 -24.16 21.62
CA ARG A 52 -24.58 -24.08 22.52
C ARG A 52 -25.82 -24.78 21.96
N PHE A 53 -26.01 -24.78 20.64
CA PHE A 53 -27.08 -25.54 19.99
C PHE A 53 -26.93 -27.05 20.22
N LEU A 54 -25.71 -27.58 20.15
CA LEU A 54 -25.45 -29.00 20.45
C LEU A 54 -25.70 -29.32 21.92
N ASP A 55 -25.31 -28.43 22.83
CA ASP A 55 -25.57 -28.56 24.28
C ASP A 55 -27.08 -28.57 24.59
N SER A 56 -27.87 -27.72 23.92
CA SER A 56 -29.31 -27.65 24.16
C SER A 56 -30.06 -28.87 23.63
N VAL A 57 -29.66 -29.41 22.47
CA VAL A 57 -30.20 -30.67 21.93
C VAL A 57 -29.92 -31.83 22.89
N THR A 58 -28.75 -31.86 23.52
CA THR A 58 -28.36 -32.94 24.44
C THR A 58 -29.07 -32.87 25.80
N ARG A 59 -29.43 -31.67 26.29
CA ARG A 59 -30.14 -31.48 27.58
C ARG A 59 -31.66 -31.54 27.51
N ALA A 60 -32.25 -31.59 26.32
CA ALA A 60 -33.70 -31.63 26.15
C ALA A 60 -34.34 -32.91 26.75
N GLU A 61 -33.55 -33.94 27.05
CA GLU A 61 -33.98 -35.12 27.81
C GLU A 61 -34.12 -34.78 29.31
N GLY A 62 -35.25 -34.18 29.70
CA GLY A 62 -35.69 -34.14 31.11
C GLY A 62 -35.75 -32.77 31.82
N ALA A 63 -35.59 -31.65 31.11
CA ALA A 63 -35.64 -30.29 31.70
C ALA A 63 -37.01 -29.60 31.55
N ASP A 64 -37.32 -28.67 32.48
CA ASP A 64 -38.51 -27.81 32.46
C ASP A 64 -38.52 -26.90 31.21
N LEU A 65 -39.32 -27.29 30.22
CA LEU A 65 -39.29 -26.79 28.85
C LEU A 65 -39.58 -25.28 28.74
N GLY A 66 -40.40 -24.73 29.65
CA GLY A 66 -40.84 -23.32 29.57
C GLY A 66 -39.75 -22.31 29.94
N TYR A 67 -38.95 -22.60 30.98
CA TYR A 67 -37.86 -21.72 31.39
C TYR A 67 -36.66 -21.81 30.44
N ALA A 68 -36.39 -23.00 29.92
CA ALA A 68 -35.33 -23.25 28.93
C ALA A 68 -35.60 -22.51 27.59
N ASP A 69 -36.85 -22.49 27.13
CA ASP A 69 -37.24 -21.84 25.86
C ASP A 69 -37.07 -20.30 25.92
N GLY A 70 -37.41 -19.67 27.05
CA GLY A 70 -37.24 -18.23 27.24
C GLY A 70 -35.77 -17.78 27.24
N GLN A 71 -34.88 -18.55 27.87
CA GLN A 71 -33.44 -18.25 27.86
C GLN A 71 -32.80 -18.46 26.48
N ASP A 72 -33.25 -19.46 25.74
CA ASP A 72 -32.75 -19.73 24.39
C ASP A 72 -33.17 -18.63 23.41
N ARG A 73 -34.40 -18.13 23.51
CA ARG A 73 -34.85 -16.99 22.71
C ARG A 73 -34.02 -15.73 22.96
N ALA A 74 -33.82 -15.34 24.22
CA ALA A 74 -33.03 -14.16 24.55
C ALA A 74 -31.58 -14.27 24.06
N TRP A 75 -31.00 -15.47 24.12
CA TRP A 75 -29.66 -15.73 23.61
C TRP A 75 -29.59 -15.70 22.07
N ARG A 76 -30.58 -16.27 21.36
CA ARG A 76 -30.67 -16.19 19.89
C ARG A 76 -30.84 -14.75 19.42
N ASP A 77 -31.67 -13.96 20.09
CA ASP A 77 -31.86 -12.54 19.81
C ASP A 77 -30.54 -11.78 20.00
N TRP A 78 -29.81 -12.04 21.10
CA TRP A 78 -28.49 -11.46 21.33
C TRP A 78 -27.47 -11.82 20.23
N ILE A 79 -27.44 -13.09 19.78
CA ILE A 79 -26.57 -13.50 18.66
C ILE A 79 -26.94 -12.77 17.37
N SER A 80 -28.24 -12.66 17.07
CA SER A 80 -28.74 -11.99 15.87
C SER A 80 -28.30 -10.52 15.85
N VAL A 81 -28.51 -9.81 16.96
CA VAL A 81 -28.06 -8.41 17.13
C VAL A 81 -26.55 -8.32 16.98
N ARG A 82 -25.78 -9.18 17.67
CA ARG A 82 -24.32 -9.14 17.62
C ARG A 82 -23.76 -9.43 16.23
N ARG A 83 -24.35 -10.39 15.51
CA ARG A 83 -24.00 -10.71 14.12
C ARG A 83 -24.26 -9.53 13.21
N SER A 84 -25.45 -8.91 13.32
CA SER A 84 -25.81 -7.74 12.53
C SER A 84 -24.82 -6.59 12.77
N THR A 85 -24.45 -6.31 14.02
CA THR A 85 -23.43 -5.29 14.32
C THR A 85 -22.09 -5.59 13.66
N LEU A 86 -21.56 -6.81 13.79
CA LEU A 86 -20.29 -7.19 13.19
C LEU A 86 -20.32 -7.15 11.65
N GLN A 87 -21.44 -7.54 11.04
CA GLN A 87 -21.63 -7.47 9.59
C GLN A 87 -21.70 -6.02 9.09
N SER A 88 -22.38 -5.12 9.80
CA SER A 88 -22.41 -3.70 9.49
C SER A 88 -21.02 -3.07 9.60
N GLU A 89 -20.27 -3.37 10.66
CA GLU A 89 -18.88 -2.93 10.82
C GLU A 89 -18.00 -3.45 9.68
N LEU A 90 -18.17 -4.72 9.29
CA LEU A 90 -17.43 -5.31 8.18
C LEU A 90 -17.75 -4.61 6.85
N ALA A 91 -19.01 -4.28 6.59
CA ALA A 91 -19.41 -3.54 5.39
C ALA A 91 -18.75 -2.16 5.33
N ILE A 92 -18.70 -1.43 6.45
CA ILE A 92 -18.02 -0.14 6.56
C ILE A 92 -16.52 -0.30 6.28
N VAL A 93 -15.86 -1.31 6.87
CA VAL A 93 -14.43 -1.58 6.65
C VAL A 93 -14.14 -1.96 5.20
N LEU A 94 -15.03 -2.70 4.54
CA LEU A 94 -14.87 -3.05 3.13
C LEU A 94 -15.02 -1.83 2.22
N ALA A 95 -15.96 -0.92 2.52
CA ALA A 95 -16.07 0.36 1.82
C ALA A 95 -14.79 1.20 2.00
N GLU A 96 -14.31 1.34 3.25
CA GLU A 96 -13.05 2.04 3.55
C GLU A 96 -11.87 1.41 2.79
N LYS A 97 -11.82 0.08 2.70
CA LYS A 97 -10.79 -0.64 1.94
C LYS A 97 -10.82 -0.29 0.45
N ALA A 98 -11.99 -0.23 -0.16
CA ALA A 98 -12.15 0.13 -1.56
C ALA A 98 -11.67 1.57 -1.84
N ASP A 99 -12.02 2.51 -0.96
CA ASP A 99 -11.55 3.90 -1.04
C ASP A 99 -10.02 3.98 -0.93
N ARG A 100 -9.44 3.24 0.03
CA ARG A 100 -7.98 3.18 0.24
C ARG A 100 -7.26 2.52 -0.92
N MET A 101 -7.82 1.48 -1.53
CA MET A 101 -7.26 0.88 -2.74
C MET A 101 -7.22 1.89 -3.90
N THR A 102 -8.27 2.69 -4.05
CA THR A 102 -8.31 3.76 -5.05
C THR A 102 -7.25 4.83 -4.78
N ALA A 103 -7.09 5.25 -3.52
CA ALA A 103 -6.06 6.20 -3.12
C ALA A 103 -4.63 5.65 -3.35
N LEU A 104 -4.40 4.38 -3.00
CA LEU A 104 -3.12 3.69 -3.23
C LEU A 104 -2.79 3.58 -4.73
N SER A 105 -3.77 3.29 -5.58
CA SER A 105 -3.55 3.25 -7.03
C SER A 105 -3.14 4.62 -7.58
N LYS A 106 -3.76 5.70 -7.08
CA LYS A 106 -3.39 7.07 -7.46
C LYS A 106 -1.99 7.45 -6.96
N SER A 107 -1.64 7.08 -5.73
CA SER A 107 -0.31 7.38 -5.18
C SER A 107 0.80 6.58 -5.87
N LEU A 108 0.52 5.33 -6.26
CA LEU A 108 1.41 4.52 -7.08
C LEU A 108 1.68 5.17 -8.44
N GLY A 109 0.64 5.59 -9.15
CA GLY A 109 0.80 6.28 -10.44
C GLY A 109 1.63 7.55 -10.32
N ARG A 110 1.42 8.34 -9.26
CA ARG A 110 2.24 9.55 -8.97
C ARG A 110 3.69 9.21 -8.67
N LYS A 111 3.95 8.17 -7.86
CA LYS A 111 5.30 7.67 -7.54
C LYS A 111 6.02 7.22 -8.81
N ASP A 112 5.36 6.47 -9.68
CA ASP A 112 5.94 5.95 -10.92
C ASP A 112 6.29 7.08 -11.89
N ILE A 113 5.40 8.06 -12.07
CA ILE A 113 5.67 9.24 -12.91
C ILE A 113 6.84 10.05 -12.37
N ALA A 114 6.85 10.34 -11.06
CA ALA A 114 7.93 11.10 -10.45
C ALA A 114 9.28 10.38 -10.54
N ALA A 115 9.28 9.05 -10.35
CA ALA A 115 10.47 8.21 -10.50
C ALA A 115 10.99 8.22 -11.94
N ARG A 116 10.10 8.09 -12.94
CA ARG A 116 10.45 8.17 -14.36
C ARG A 116 11.05 9.52 -14.72
N LEU A 117 10.37 10.63 -14.40
CA LEU A 117 10.85 11.98 -14.68
C LEU A 117 12.23 12.25 -14.06
N HIS A 118 12.43 11.82 -12.82
CA HIS A 118 13.72 11.95 -12.16
C HIS A 118 14.79 11.06 -12.82
N GLY A 119 14.44 9.83 -13.19
CA GLY A 119 15.32 8.91 -13.92
C GLY A 119 15.76 9.45 -15.28
N ASP A 120 14.82 9.99 -16.05
CA ASP A 120 15.06 10.58 -17.37
C ASP A 120 15.95 11.82 -17.27
N SER A 121 15.67 12.72 -16.31
CA SER A 121 16.51 13.89 -16.04
C SER A 121 17.95 13.49 -15.67
N ARG A 122 18.12 12.40 -14.89
CA ARG A 122 19.46 11.88 -14.59
C ARG A 122 20.15 11.25 -15.80
N ALA A 123 19.40 10.62 -16.70
CA ALA A 123 19.94 10.06 -17.92
C ALA A 123 20.40 11.16 -18.89
N GLU A 124 19.61 12.24 -19.02
CA GLU A 124 19.97 13.45 -19.76
C GLU A 124 21.27 14.06 -19.22
N ASP A 125 21.37 14.25 -17.89
CA ASP A 125 22.58 14.80 -17.26
C ASP A 125 23.82 13.94 -17.51
N ARG A 126 23.67 12.61 -17.46
CA ARG A 126 24.78 11.67 -17.77
C ARG A 126 25.22 11.79 -19.22
N ARG A 127 24.28 11.82 -20.17
CA ARG A 127 24.58 11.98 -21.60
C ARG A 127 25.28 13.32 -21.87
N ALA A 128 24.82 14.40 -21.26
CA ALA A 128 25.43 15.72 -21.39
C ALA A 128 26.84 15.78 -20.76
N ALA A 129 27.07 15.09 -19.65
CA ALA A 129 28.42 14.95 -19.08
C ALA A 129 29.36 14.20 -20.02
N LEU A 130 28.95 13.02 -20.52
CA LEU A 130 29.74 12.23 -21.46
C LEU A 130 30.05 13.00 -22.76
N ALA A 131 29.08 13.74 -23.28
CA ALA A 131 29.30 14.58 -24.48
C ALA A 131 30.35 15.68 -24.24
N ARG A 132 30.35 16.31 -23.05
CA ARG A 132 31.39 17.29 -22.67
C ARG A 132 32.76 16.64 -22.52
N ASP A 133 32.82 15.48 -21.89
CA ASP A 133 34.08 14.75 -21.71
C ASP A 133 34.68 14.35 -23.07
N LEU A 134 33.86 13.89 -24.01
CA LEU A 134 34.29 13.59 -25.38
C LEU A 134 34.77 14.83 -26.14
N ALA A 135 34.06 15.96 -26.03
CA ALA A 135 34.48 17.21 -26.67
C ALA A 135 35.83 17.68 -26.13
N ASN A 136 36.04 17.63 -24.81
CA ASN A 136 37.30 18.00 -24.17
C ASN A 136 38.46 17.09 -24.64
N LEU A 137 38.21 15.79 -24.80
CA LEU A 137 39.22 14.86 -25.31
C LEU A 137 39.58 15.13 -26.77
N GLN A 138 38.59 15.48 -27.60
CA GLN A 138 38.83 15.86 -29.00
C GLN A 138 39.66 17.15 -29.10
N GLU A 139 39.35 18.16 -28.29
CA GLU A 139 40.11 19.42 -28.24
C GLU A 139 41.57 19.20 -27.82
N LEU A 140 41.79 18.39 -26.78
CA LEU A 140 43.13 17.96 -26.35
C LEU A 140 43.89 17.23 -27.47
N ALA A 141 43.22 16.33 -28.19
CA ALA A 141 43.84 15.60 -29.30
C ALA A 141 44.25 16.54 -30.45
N VAL A 142 43.41 17.53 -30.78
CA VAL A 142 43.74 18.55 -31.79
C VAL A 142 44.94 19.40 -31.36
N LEU A 143 44.97 19.86 -30.10
CA LEU A 143 46.10 20.63 -29.56
C LEU A 143 47.41 19.83 -29.57
N MET A 144 47.37 18.57 -29.17
CA MET A 144 48.54 17.68 -29.16
C MET A 144 49.07 17.38 -30.57
N ASN A 145 48.19 17.23 -31.55
CA ASN A 145 48.58 17.02 -32.95
C ASN A 145 49.06 18.32 -33.63
N GLY A 146 48.45 19.47 -33.32
CA GLY A 146 48.90 20.79 -33.81
C GLY A 146 50.28 21.18 -33.28
N GLY A 147 50.56 20.89 -32.00
CA GLY A 147 51.86 21.15 -31.38
C GLY A 147 53.00 20.25 -31.89
N ARG A 148 52.69 19.10 -32.53
CA ARG A 148 53.68 18.27 -33.23
C ARG A 148 54.02 18.80 -34.62
N ARG A 149 53.05 19.39 -35.34
CA ARG A 149 53.32 20.00 -36.66
C ARG A 149 54.13 21.29 -36.57
N ALA A 150 53.93 22.09 -35.52
CA ALA A 150 54.67 23.34 -35.32
C ALA A 150 56.14 23.15 -34.88
N ARG A 151 56.57 21.92 -34.53
CA ARG A 151 57.94 21.61 -34.10
C ARG A 151 58.82 20.99 -35.18
N LEU A 152 58.27 20.77 -36.38
CA LEU A 152 58.95 20.15 -37.53
C LEU A 152 59.24 21.16 -38.67
N HIS A 153 59.03 22.44 -38.41
CA HIS A 153 59.44 23.57 -39.25
C HIS A 153 60.36 24.49 -38.44
#